data_AF-A0A7C7H721-F1
#
_entry.id   AF-A0A7C7H721-F1
#
_cell.length_a   1.000
_cell.length_b   1.000
_cell.length_c   1.000
_cell.angle_alpha   90.00
_cell.angle_beta   90.00
_cell.angle_gamma   90.00
#
_symmetry.space_group_name_H-M   'P 1'
#
loop_
_entity.id
_entity.type
_entity.pdbx_description
1 polymer ?
#
loop_
_entity_poly.entity_id
_entity_poly.type
_entity_poly.pdbx_seq_one_letter_code
_entity_poly.pdbx_strand_id
1 'polypeptide(L)'
;VAEGNDVLLVGTKLQLSGELAKINVSTGMPYVEDRWIGGTLTNYEVIGSRIAYLEELEAQEADGHLDTLTKKEAARFMREKRKVYRNLNGIRSMNRIPGAMVVIDPKTEMKAVAEAKKMGVPVIGIIDTDGDPDVCDLIIPANDDAIRSVAMIMDHLADGINAGKEIRAEKGVANPQDSGNDAQPVGKGAPVPRPRAAKSGARRRPSRKDLAAANQQVEIKSIADKKSGAEATPAEATPAEATPTEATPTEATPTEATPADNSGN
;
A
#
# COMPACT_ATOMS: atom_id res chain seq x y z
N VAL A 1 -5.42 3.99 -23.29
CA VAL A 1 -5.23 2.66 -23.94
C VAL A 1 -4.95 2.75 -25.44
N ALA A 2 -5.85 3.34 -26.25
CA ALA A 2 -5.70 3.38 -27.72
C ALA A 2 -4.39 4.00 -28.25
N GLU A 3 -3.80 4.93 -27.50
CA GLU A 3 -2.52 5.60 -27.81
C GLU A 3 -1.27 4.77 -27.45
N GLY A 4 -1.43 3.49 -27.11
CA GLY A 4 -0.33 2.62 -26.66
C GLY A 4 -0.13 2.59 -25.15
N ASN A 5 -0.65 3.55 -24.38
CA ASN A 5 -0.42 3.61 -22.93
C ASN A 5 -1.22 2.53 -22.15
N ASP A 6 -0.56 1.92 -21.17
CA ASP A 6 -1.11 0.87 -20.31
C ASP A 6 -1.71 1.46 -19.03
N VAL A 7 -2.59 0.69 -18.38
CA VAL A 7 -3.34 1.07 -17.17
C VAL A 7 -2.88 0.17 -16.03
N LEU A 8 -2.51 0.75 -14.89
CA LEU A 8 -2.17 0.01 -13.67
C LEU A 8 -3.38 -0.11 -12.75
N LEU A 9 -3.76 -1.33 -12.39
CA LEU A 9 -4.84 -1.59 -11.42
C LEU A 9 -4.25 -1.76 -10.00
N VAL A 10 -4.78 -1.04 -9.00
CA VAL A 10 -4.27 -1.08 -7.62
C VAL A 10 -5.43 -1.26 -6.64
N GLY A 11 -5.29 -2.21 -5.73
CA GLY A 11 -6.16 -2.33 -4.55
C GLY A 11 -5.72 -3.47 -3.65
N THR A 12 -5.36 -3.18 -2.40
CA THR A 12 -4.82 -4.17 -1.44
C THR A 12 -5.83 -4.64 -0.38
N LYS A 13 -7.11 -4.19 -0.47
CA LYS A 13 -8.20 -4.73 0.36
C LYS A 13 -8.32 -6.25 0.14
N LEU A 14 -8.43 -7.02 1.23
CA LEU A 14 -8.51 -8.48 1.17
C LEU A 14 -9.68 -9.01 0.32
N GLN A 15 -10.77 -8.23 0.21
CA GLN A 15 -11.94 -8.54 -0.62
C GLN A 15 -11.65 -8.55 -2.13
N LEU A 16 -10.54 -7.94 -2.56
CA LEU A 16 -10.10 -7.80 -3.96
C LEU A 16 -9.09 -8.87 -4.37
N SER A 17 -8.66 -9.70 -3.41
CA SER A 17 -7.62 -10.73 -3.61
C SER A 17 -8.04 -11.71 -4.71
N GLY A 18 -7.21 -11.82 -5.76
CA GLY A 18 -7.50 -12.62 -6.95
C GLY A 18 -8.47 -11.98 -7.95
N GLU A 19 -9.19 -10.91 -7.63
CA GLU A 19 -10.11 -10.25 -8.59
C GLU A 19 -9.31 -9.48 -9.64
N LEU A 20 -8.37 -8.65 -9.20
CA LEU A 20 -7.44 -7.93 -10.08
C LEU A 20 -6.62 -8.89 -10.98
N ALA A 21 -6.29 -10.09 -10.46
CA ALA A 21 -5.59 -11.11 -11.21
C ALA A 21 -6.44 -11.69 -12.37
N LYS A 22 -7.75 -11.85 -12.21
CA LYS A 22 -8.65 -12.25 -13.32
C LYS A 22 -8.69 -11.20 -14.42
N ILE A 23 -8.78 -9.93 -14.04
CA ILE A 23 -8.77 -8.81 -14.99
C ILE A 23 -7.43 -8.75 -15.74
N ASN A 24 -6.31 -9.02 -15.07
CA ASN A 24 -5.01 -9.17 -15.73
C ASN A 24 -4.99 -10.33 -16.74
N VAL A 25 -5.60 -11.48 -16.46
CA VAL A 25 -5.70 -12.59 -17.43
C VAL A 25 -6.53 -12.22 -18.66
N SER A 26 -7.61 -11.45 -18.48
CA SER A 26 -8.45 -10.96 -19.60
C SER A 26 -7.78 -9.85 -20.42
N THR A 27 -7.19 -8.86 -19.74
CA THR A 27 -6.73 -7.60 -20.35
C THR A 27 -5.22 -7.47 -20.52
N GLY A 28 -4.41 -8.36 -19.94
CA GLY A 28 -2.95 -8.26 -19.89
C GLY A 28 -2.39 -7.02 -19.17
N MET A 29 -3.23 -6.20 -18.52
CA MET A 29 -2.82 -4.96 -17.85
C MET A 29 -2.17 -5.25 -16.49
N PRO A 30 -1.10 -4.51 -16.10
CA PRO A 30 -0.41 -4.73 -14.84
C PRO A 30 -1.29 -4.39 -13.63
N TYR A 31 -1.08 -5.09 -12.51
CA TYR A 31 -1.89 -4.96 -11.30
C TYR A 31 -1.09 -5.11 -9.99
N VAL A 32 -1.64 -4.62 -8.88
CA VAL A 32 -1.11 -4.77 -7.51
C VAL A 32 -2.24 -5.15 -6.55
N GLU A 33 -2.20 -6.37 -6.01
CA GLU A 33 -3.25 -6.92 -5.12
C GLU A 33 -2.84 -7.12 -3.64
N ASP A 34 -1.55 -7.30 -3.31
CA ASP A 34 -1.13 -7.62 -1.92
C ASP A 34 -0.65 -6.38 -1.14
N ARG A 35 0.30 -5.64 -1.70
CA ARG A 35 0.90 -4.48 -1.04
C ARG A 35 1.58 -3.54 -2.02
N TRP A 36 1.22 -2.26 -1.97
CA TRP A 36 2.01 -1.21 -2.61
C TRP A 36 3.44 -1.14 -2.02
N ILE A 37 4.44 -1.34 -2.88
CA ILE A 37 5.84 -1.12 -2.54
C ILE A 37 6.17 0.35 -2.79
N GLY A 38 6.56 1.08 -1.75
CA GLY A 38 6.98 2.47 -1.90
C GLY A 38 8.16 2.57 -2.89
N GLY A 39 8.00 3.37 -3.93
CA GLY A 39 8.94 3.47 -5.05
C GLY A 39 8.50 2.76 -6.33
N THR A 40 7.34 2.09 -6.38
CA THR A 40 6.86 1.40 -7.61
C THR A 40 6.81 2.30 -8.84
N LEU A 41 6.38 3.57 -8.68
CA LEU A 41 6.35 4.53 -9.80
C LEU A 41 7.54 5.50 -9.74
N THR A 42 7.86 5.99 -8.54
CA THR A 42 8.89 7.02 -8.34
C THR A 42 10.34 6.50 -8.40
N ASN A 43 10.54 5.18 -8.32
CA ASN A 43 11.85 4.52 -8.38
C ASN A 43 11.76 3.22 -9.22
N TYR A 44 11.13 3.35 -10.38
CA TYR A 44 10.80 2.23 -11.27
C TYR A 44 12.04 1.41 -11.69
N GLU A 45 13.19 2.04 -11.93
CA GLU A 45 14.45 1.34 -12.28
C GLU A 45 14.87 0.30 -11.23
N VAL A 46 14.83 0.68 -9.95
CA VAL A 46 15.15 -0.24 -8.84
C VAL A 46 14.10 -1.34 -8.75
N ILE A 47 12.82 -1.04 -9.02
CA ILE A 47 11.75 -2.05 -9.00
C ILE A 47 11.91 -3.04 -10.15
N GLY A 48 12.28 -2.58 -11.35
CA GLY A 48 12.68 -3.42 -12.48
C GLY A 48 13.83 -4.37 -12.13
N SER A 49 14.86 -3.90 -11.41
CA SER A 49 15.94 -4.79 -10.90
C SER A 49 15.43 -5.87 -9.93
N ARG A 50 14.31 -5.63 -9.22
CA ARG A 50 13.70 -6.59 -8.30
C ARG A 50 12.75 -7.55 -9.01
N ILE A 51 12.17 -7.16 -10.14
CA ILE A 51 11.47 -8.05 -11.07
C ILE A 51 12.50 -8.99 -11.71
N ALA A 52 13.61 -8.48 -12.28
CA ALA A 52 14.68 -9.32 -12.82
C ALA A 52 15.25 -10.31 -11.77
N TYR A 53 15.34 -9.91 -10.50
CA TYR A 53 15.71 -10.82 -9.41
C TYR A 53 14.65 -11.91 -9.12
N LEU A 54 13.37 -11.66 -9.34
CA LEU A 54 12.33 -12.70 -9.29
C LEU A 54 12.55 -13.73 -10.41
N GLU A 55 12.86 -13.27 -11.62
CA GLU A 55 13.13 -14.14 -12.77
C GLU A 55 14.39 -14.98 -12.56
N GLU A 56 15.43 -14.42 -11.93
CA GLU A 56 16.63 -15.18 -11.51
C GLU A 56 16.27 -16.29 -10.51
N LEU A 57 15.41 -16.01 -9.53
CA LEU A 57 14.92 -17.00 -8.56
C LEU A 57 14.01 -18.06 -9.23
N GLU A 58 13.28 -17.71 -10.28
CA GLU A 58 12.48 -18.65 -11.05
C GLU A 58 13.35 -19.58 -11.91
N ALA A 59 14.36 -19.03 -12.59
CA ALA A 59 15.34 -19.80 -13.36
C ALA A 59 16.12 -20.78 -12.46
N GLN A 60 16.64 -20.31 -11.32
CA GLN A 60 17.36 -21.17 -10.36
C GLN A 60 16.50 -22.32 -9.83
N GLU A 61 15.19 -22.12 -9.63
CA GLU A 61 14.28 -23.22 -9.25
C GLU A 61 14.06 -24.21 -10.41
N ALA A 62 13.88 -23.71 -11.64
CA ALA A 62 13.72 -24.55 -12.83
C ALA A 62 14.97 -25.37 -13.17
N ASP A 63 16.17 -24.81 -12.95
CA ASP A 63 17.47 -25.48 -13.14
C ASP A 63 17.79 -26.53 -12.04
N GLY A 64 16.89 -26.74 -11.06
CA GLY A 64 17.10 -27.71 -9.99
C GLY A 64 18.09 -27.27 -8.91
N HIS A 65 18.40 -25.96 -8.79
CA HIS A 65 19.35 -25.45 -7.78
C HIS A 65 18.97 -25.86 -6.35
N LEU A 66 17.67 -26.00 -6.07
CA LEU A 66 17.13 -26.45 -4.78
C LEU A 66 17.72 -27.79 -4.30
N ASP A 67 18.01 -28.73 -5.20
CA ASP A 67 18.54 -30.05 -4.84
C ASP A 67 20.01 -30.00 -4.40
N THR A 68 20.73 -28.94 -4.77
CA THR A 68 22.12 -28.68 -4.34
C THR A 68 22.20 -28.03 -2.96
N LEU A 69 21.09 -27.50 -2.44
CA LEU A 69 21.03 -26.73 -1.20
C LEU A 69 20.66 -27.60 0.01
N THR A 70 21.10 -27.20 1.20
CA THR A 70 20.58 -27.84 2.42
C THR A 70 19.09 -27.53 2.60
N LYS A 71 18.33 -28.42 3.25
CA LYS A 71 16.88 -28.21 3.54
C LYS A 71 16.57 -26.85 4.17
N LYS A 72 17.51 -26.30 4.96
CA LYS A 72 17.39 -24.98 5.60
C LYS A 72 17.54 -23.82 4.59
N GLU A 73 18.44 -23.97 3.63
CA GLU A 73 18.69 -23.00 2.56
C GLU A 73 17.61 -23.06 1.49
N ALA A 74 17.21 -24.24 1.05
CA ALA A 74 16.04 -24.43 0.18
C ALA A 74 14.77 -23.80 0.81
N ALA A 75 14.51 -24.04 2.09
CA ALA A 75 13.40 -23.38 2.79
C ALA A 75 13.57 -21.86 2.94
N ARG A 76 14.79 -21.31 2.93
CA ARG A 76 15.02 -19.86 2.90
C ARG A 76 14.73 -19.31 1.50
N PHE A 77 15.27 -19.94 0.46
CA PHE A 77 15.05 -19.63 -0.95
C PHE A 77 13.55 -19.57 -1.28
N MET A 78 12.79 -20.63 -0.95
CA MET A 78 11.35 -20.69 -1.21
C MET A 78 10.55 -19.60 -0.48
N ARG A 79 11.00 -19.16 0.70
CA ARG A 79 10.38 -18.02 1.42
C ARG A 79 10.73 -16.68 0.78
N GLU A 80 11.94 -16.54 0.26
CA GLU A 80 12.39 -15.33 -0.45
C GLU A 80 11.64 -15.20 -1.79
N LYS A 81 11.66 -16.24 -2.64
CA LYS A 81 10.87 -16.28 -3.89
C LYS A 81 9.39 -16.00 -3.64
N ARG A 82 8.73 -16.72 -2.72
CA ARG A 82 7.31 -16.51 -2.41
C ARG A 82 6.98 -15.07 -2.00
N LYS A 83 7.88 -14.41 -1.25
CA LYS A 83 7.69 -13.01 -0.83
C LYS A 83 7.87 -12.03 -1.98
N VAL A 84 8.84 -12.26 -2.87
CA VAL A 84 9.06 -11.40 -4.03
C VAL A 84 7.94 -11.59 -5.06
N TYR A 85 7.60 -12.85 -5.37
CA TYR A 85 6.52 -13.23 -6.28
C TYR A 85 5.20 -12.56 -5.92
N ARG A 86 4.74 -12.74 -4.67
CA ARG A 86 3.45 -12.19 -4.20
C ARG A 86 3.31 -10.67 -4.39
N ASN A 87 4.42 -9.95 -4.29
CA ASN A 87 4.41 -8.49 -4.31
C ASN A 87 4.67 -7.91 -5.72
N LEU A 88 5.40 -8.62 -6.58
CA LEU A 88 5.87 -8.10 -7.87
C LEU A 88 5.30 -8.81 -9.10
N ASN A 89 4.66 -9.97 -8.96
CA ASN A 89 4.16 -10.74 -10.11
C ASN A 89 3.18 -9.93 -10.99
N GLY A 90 2.24 -9.20 -10.36
CA GLY A 90 1.23 -8.43 -11.10
C GLY A 90 1.79 -7.23 -11.89
N ILE A 91 2.97 -6.73 -11.54
CA ILE A 91 3.66 -5.66 -12.28
C ILE A 91 4.75 -6.17 -13.23
N ARG A 92 4.91 -7.49 -13.38
CA ARG A 92 5.92 -8.10 -14.28
C ARG A 92 5.71 -7.73 -15.75
N SER A 93 4.46 -7.53 -16.17
CA SER A 93 4.10 -7.12 -17.54
C SER A 93 4.29 -5.62 -17.82
N MET A 94 4.75 -4.85 -16.82
CA MET A 94 5.05 -3.44 -16.96
C MET A 94 6.45 -3.27 -17.56
N ASN A 95 6.53 -2.61 -18.72
CA ASN A 95 7.80 -2.23 -19.36
C ASN A 95 8.14 -0.74 -19.17
N ARG A 96 7.14 0.08 -18.83
CA ARG A 96 7.23 1.53 -18.68
C ARG A 96 6.21 2.03 -17.66
N ILE A 97 6.38 3.27 -17.20
CA ILE A 97 5.41 3.94 -16.32
C ILE A 97 4.02 3.93 -16.99
N PRO A 98 2.94 3.52 -16.29
CA PRO A 98 1.60 3.47 -16.84
C PRO A 98 1.07 4.87 -17.16
N GLY A 99 0.21 4.97 -18.18
CA GLY A 99 -0.39 6.25 -18.58
C GLY A 99 -1.66 6.62 -17.79
N ALA A 100 -2.19 5.68 -17.00
CA ALA A 100 -3.24 5.93 -16.01
C ALA A 100 -3.17 4.86 -14.91
N MET A 101 -3.67 5.19 -13.72
CA MET A 101 -3.76 4.26 -12.60
C MET A 101 -5.20 4.21 -12.09
N VAL A 102 -5.79 3.01 -12.02
CA VAL A 102 -7.08 2.78 -11.37
C VAL A 102 -6.82 2.31 -9.94
N VAL A 103 -7.42 2.99 -8.98
CA VAL A 103 -7.23 2.76 -7.55
C VAL A 103 -8.57 2.42 -6.91
N ILE A 104 -8.61 1.29 -6.22
CA ILE A 104 -9.73 0.90 -5.36
C ILE A 104 -9.34 1.29 -3.93
N ASP A 105 -10.18 2.08 -3.27
CA ASP A 105 -9.88 2.74 -1.99
C ASP A 105 -8.59 3.62 -2.01
N PRO A 106 -8.67 4.86 -2.50
CA PRO A 106 -7.58 5.84 -2.39
C PRO A 106 -7.10 6.14 -0.96
N LYS A 107 -7.92 5.88 0.07
CA LYS A 107 -7.61 6.09 1.50
C LYS A 107 -6.79 4.94 2.08
N THR A 108 -6.98 3.71 1.60
CA THR A 108 -6.02 2.61 1.85
C THR A 108 -4.75 2.77 1.00
N GLU A 109 -4.90 3.17 -0.27
CA GLU A 109 -3.80 3.24 -1.25
C GLU A 109 -3.09 4.60 -1.35
N MET A 110 -3.14 5.44 -0.29
CA MET A 110 -2.58 6.82 -0.29
C MET A 110 -1.14 6.92 -0.81
N LYS A 111 -0.32 5.88 -0.63
CA LYS A 111 1.07 5.84 -1.14
C LYS A 111 1.14 5.70 -2.65
N ALA A 112 0.28 4.88 -3.24
CA ALA A 112 0.19 4.74 -4.70
C ALA A 112 -0.28 6.07 -5.31
N VAL A 113 -1.36 6.64 -4.78
CA VAL A 113 -1.92 7.92 -5.21
C VAL A 113 -0.88 9.06 -5.09
N ALA A 114 -0.17 9.15 -3.96
CA ALA A 114 0.87 10.16 -3.76
C ALA A 114 2.11 9.96 -4.66
N GLU A 115 2.42 8.74 -5.12
CA GLU A 115 3.45 8.50 -6.12
C GLU A 115 2.98 8.84 -7.53
N ALA A 116 1.76 8.43 -7.92
CA ALA A 116 1.17 8.76 -9.22
C ALA A 116 1.06 10.28 -9.42
N LYS A 117 0.56 11.01 -8.42
CA LYS A 117 0.48 12.48 -8.43
C LYS A 117 1.84 13.17 -8.57
N LYS A 118 2.92 12.58 -8.05
CA LYS A 118 4.30 13.08 -8.24
C LYS A 118 4.86 12.79 -9.64
N MET A 119 4.46 11.67 -10.23
CA MET A 119 4.89 11.27 -11.58
C MET A 119 4.00 11.85 -12.70
N GLY A 120 2.91 12.55 -12.35
CA GLY A 120 1.94 13.08 -13.32
C GLY A 120 1.07 11.99 -13.97
N VAL A 121 0.95 10.82 -13.34
CA VAL A 121 0.07 9.74 -13.81
C VAL A 121 -1.36 10.02 -13.31
N PRO A 122 -2.36 10.15 -14.20
CA PRO A 122 -3.72 10.43 -13.79
C PRO A 122 -4.33 9.26 -13.01
N VAL A 123 -5.03 9.57 -11.93
CA VAL A 123 -5.60 8.62 -10.97
C VAL A 123 -7.11 8.55 -11.13
N ILE A 124 -7.60 7.36 -11.46
CA ILE A 124 -9.02 7.00 -11.49
C ILE A 124 -9.36 6.30 -10.18
N GLY A 125 -10.11 6.94 -9.29
CA GLY A 125 -10.45 6.39 -7.97
C GLY A 125 -11.86 5.80 -7.92
N ILE A 126 -11.99 4.57 -7.44
CA ILE A 126 -13.27 4.05 -6.91
C ILE A 126 -13.36 4.49 -5.44
N ILE A 127 -14.37 5.30 -5.13
CA ILE A 127 -14.50 6.00 -3.84
C ILE A 127 -15.87 5.72 -3.21
N ASP A 128 -15.87 5.23 -1.97
CA ASP A 128 -17.05 5.16 -1.10
C ASP A 128 -17.16 6.44 -0.23
N THR A 129 -18.24 6.55 0.54
CA THR A 129 -18.66 7.67 1.38
C THR A 129 -17.65 8.19 2.40
N ASP A 130 -16.58 7.46 2.70
CA ASP A 130 -15.54 7.82 3.67
C ASP A 130 -14.18 8.18 3.05
N GLY A 131 -14.11 8.22 1.72
CA GLY A 131 -12.94 8.63 0.93
C GLY A 131 -12.98 10.11 0.51
N ASP A 132 -11.79 10.70 0.41
CA ASP A 132 -11.61 12.09 -0.05
C ASP A 132 -11.61 12.15 -1.59
N PRO A 133 -12.54 12.88 -2.24
CA PRO A 133 -12.56 12.99 -3.70
C PRO A 133 -11.34 13.75 -4.26
N ASP A 134 -10.74 14.68 -3.51
CA ASP A 134 -9.72 15.61 -4.02
C ASP A 134 -8.35 14.95 -4.27
N VAL A 135 -8.20 13.66 -3.91
CA VAL A 135 -6.98 12.88 -4.16
C VAL A 135 -6.94 12.21 -5.53
N CYS A 136 -8.06 12.17 -6.28
CA CYS A 136 -8.16 11.53 -7.60
C CYS A 136 -8.56 12.53 -8.70
N ASP A 137 -8.10 12.29 -9.93
CA ASP A 137 -8.39 13.15 -11.08
C ASP A 137 -9.74 12.80 -11.74
N LEU A 138 -10.14 11.53 -11.67
CA LEU A 138 -11.46 11.04 -12.09
C LEU A 138 -12.00 10.08 -11.04
N ILE A 139 -13.28 10.25 -10.68
CA ILE A 139 -13.90 9.55 -9.55
C ILE A 139 -15.06 8.70 -10.05
N ILE A 140 -15.11 7.46 -9.59
CA ILE A 140 -16.24 6.53 -9.75
C ILE A 140 -16.84 6.33 -8.34
N PRO A 141 -17.96 7.00 -8.00
CA PRO A 141 -18.58 6.84 -6.70
C PRO A 141 -19.25 5.46 -6.61
N ALA A 142 -18.75 4.58 -5.75
CA ALA A 142 -19.28 3.24 -5.56
C ALA A 142 -18.82 2.63 -4.23
N ASN A 143 -19.56 1.61 -3.77
CA ASN A 143 -19.13 0.81 -2.62
C ASN A 143 -17.89 -0.02 -3.00
N ASP A 144 -16.81 0.14 -2.24
CA ASP A 144 -15.50 -0.45 -2.51
C ASP A 144 -15.16 -1.66 -1.59
N ASP A 145 -15.94 -1.87 -0.53
CA ASP A 145 -15.88 -3.03 0.37
C ASP A 145 -16.61 -4.26 -0.21
N ALA A 146 -17.63 -4.04 -1.03
CA ALA A 146 -18.44 -5.10 -1.62
C ALA A 146 -17.78 -5.64 -2.90
N ILE A 147 -17.19 -6.84 -2.81
CA ILE A 147 -16.55 -7.53 -3.97
C ILE A 147 -17.41 -7.52 -5.24
N ARG A 148 -18.74 -7.70 -5.15
CA ARG A 148 -19.63 -7.68 -6.32
C ARG A 148 -19.73 -6.30 -6.98
N SER A 149 -19.69 -5.22 -6.19
CA SER A 149 -19.71 -3.84 -6.68
C SER A 149 -18.42 -3.56 -7.45
N VAL A 150 -17.28 -3.85 -6.83
CA VAL A 150 -15.96 -3.62 -7.45
C VAL A 150 -15.74 -4.52 -8.67
N ALA A 151 -16.10 -5.80 -8.61
CA ALA A 151 -15.99 -6.72 -9.75
C ALA A 151 -16.80 -6.22 -10.96
N MET A 152 -18.06 -5.81 -10.77
CA MET A 152 -18.90 -5.27 -11.85
C MET A 152 -18.26 -4.01 -12.51
N ILE A 153 -17.65 -3.13 -11.72
CA ILE A 153 -16.96 -1.94 -12.25
C ILE A 153 -15.68 -2.35 -12.98
N MET A 154 -14.92 -3.30 -12.44
CA MET A 154 -13.67 -3.80 -13.02
C MET A 154 -13.92 -4.57 -14.33
N ASP A 155 -14.99 -5.34 -14.43
CA ASP A 155 -15.42 -6.01 -15.67
C ASP A 155 -15.74 -4.97 -16.76
N HIS A 156 -16.51 -3.93 -16.42
CA HIS A 156 -16.83 -2.87 -17.39
C HIS A 156 -15.60 -2.04 -17.80
N LEU A 157 -14.66 -1.80 -16.88
CA LEU A 157 -13.36 -1.22 -17.19
C LEU A 157 -12.52 -2.14 -18.08
N ALA A 158 -12.58 -3.46 -17.88
CA ALA A 158 -11.88 -4.44 -18.70
C ALA A 158 -12.40 -4.45 -20.15
N ASP A 159 -13.71 -4.40 -20.34
CA ASP A 159 -14.34 -4.25 -21.66
C ASP A 159 -13.86 -2.97 -22.36
N GLY A 160 -13.84 -1.84 -21.64
CA GLY A 160 -13.33 -0.56 -22.15
C GLY A 160 -11.83 -0.59 -22.48
N ILE A 161 -11.02 -1.31 -21.69
CA ILE A 161 -9.60 -1.53 -21.98
C ILE A 161 -9.43 -2.38 -23.25
N ASN A 162 -10.21 -3.44 -23.40
CA ASN A 162 -10.14 -4.34 -24.55
C ASN A 162 -10.57 -3.65 -25.85
N ALA A 163 -11.71 -2.94 -25.86
CA ALA A 163 -12.10 -2.08 -26.98
C ALA A 163 -11.01 -1.01 -27.28
N GLY A 164 -10.40 -0.44 -26.25
CA GLY A 164 -9.25 0.46 -26.38
C GLY A 164 -8.00 -0.18 -27.00
N LYS A 165 -7.82 -1.50 -26.86
CA LYS A 165 -6.74 -2.26 -27.53
C LYS A 165 -7.08 -2.60 -28.98
N GLU A 166 -8.33 -2.91 -29.29
CA GLU A 166 -8.78 -3.14 -30.67
C GLU A 166 -8.52 -1.89 -31.52
N ILE A 167 -8.93 -0.72 -31.03
CA ILE A 167 -8.65 0.58 -31.67
C ILE A 167 -7.14 0.86 -31.78
N ARG A 168 -6.32 0.39 -30.82
CA ARG A 168 -4.84 0.50 -30.88
C ARG A 168 -4.29 -0.32 -32.06
N ALA A 169 -4.78 -1.54 -32.23
CA ALA A 169 -4.38 -2.46 -33.29
C ALA A 169 -4.81 -1.94 -34.67
N GLU A 170 -6.05 -1.44 -34.80
CA GLU A 170 -6.54 -0.79 -36.03
C GLU A 170 -5.69 0.42 -36.45
N LYS A 171 -5.22 1.21 -35.48
CA LYS A 171 -4.34 2.36 -35.71
C LYS A 171 -2.87 1.99 -35.97
N GLY A 172 -2.51 0.70 -35.93
CA GLY A 172 -1.14 0.23 -36.12
C GLY A 172 -0.15 0.70 -35.05
N VAL A 173 -0.64 1.09 -33.86
CA VAL A 173 0.22 1.52 -32.75
C VAL A 173 0.84 0.30 -32.09
N ALA A 174 2.17 0.20 -32.10
CA ALA A 174 2.90 -0.93 -31.52
C ALA A 174 2.55 -1.18 -30.05
N ASN A 175 2.45 -2.45 -29.65
CA ASN A 175 2.24 -2.79 -28.25
C ASN A 175 3.50 -2.52 -27.42
N PRO A 176 3.38 -1.97 -26.20
CA PRO A 176 4.50 -1.80 -25.28
C PRO A 176 5.17 -3.12 -24.88
N GLN A 177 4.45 -4.24 -25.02
CA GLN A 177 4.91 -5.60 -24.74
C GLN A 177 5.73 -6.19 -25.89
N ASP A 178 5.48 -5.76 -27.13
CA ASP A 178 6.21 -6.23 -28.32
C ASP A 178 7.51 -5.44 -28.57
N SER A 179 7.64 -4.23 -28.00
CA SER A 179 8.86 -3.39 -28.04
C SER A 179 9.98 -3.89 -27.12
N GLY A 180 10.30 -5.19 -27.17
CA GLY A 180 11.24 -5.90 -26.29
C GLY A 180 12.73 -5.57 -26.46
N ASN A 181 13.09 -4.34 -26.87
CA ASN A 181 14.50 -3.89 -26.93
C ASN A 181 14.71 -2.36 -26.83
N ASP A 182 13.66 -1.53 -26.93
CA ASP A 182 13.77 -0.07 -26.75
C ASP A 182 13.42 0.40 -25.33
N ALA A 183 13.22 -0.54 -24.40
CA ALA A 183 13.32 -0.25 -22.98
C ALA A 183 14.75 0.26 -22.70
N GLN A 184 14.84 1.50 -22.20
CA GLN A 184 16.09 2.11 -21.74
C GLN A 184 16.86 1.07 -20.91
N PRO A 185 18.13 0.74 -21.28
CA PRO A 185 18.71 -0.54 -20.92
C PRO A 185 18.75 -0.68 -19.40
N VAL A 186 17.97 -1.64 -18.88
CA VAL A 186 17.93 -1.97 -17.45
C VAL A 186 19.35 -2.29 -17.04
N GLY A 187 20.00 -1.33 -16.38
CA GLY A 187 21.44 -1.33 -16.24
C GLY A 187 21.89 -2.60 -15.53
N LYS A 188 22.88 -3.31 -16.10
CA LYS A 188 23.70 -4.26 -15.34
C LYS A 188 24.54 -3.46 -14.34
N GLY A 189 23.88 -2.97 -13.29
CA GLY A 189 24.33 -1.86 -12.47
C GLY A 189 23.91 -2.03 -11.00
N ALA A 190 24.91 -2.20 -10.15
CA ALA A 190 24.85 -2.43 -8.71
C ALA A 190 24.21 -3.77 -8.26
N PRO A 191 24.91 -4.56 -7.43
CA PRO A 191 24.27 -5.69 -6.75
C PRO A 191 23.15 -5.17 -5.85
N VAL A 192 21.94 -5.72 -6.02
CA VAL A 192 20.85 -5.52 -5.06
C VAL A 192 21.39 -5.82 -3.67
N PRO A 193 21.34 -4.87 -2.70
CA PRO A 193 21.88 -5.12 -1.38
C PRO A 193 21.03 -6.19 -0.70
N ARG A 194 21.52 -7.44 -0.75
CA ARG A 194 20.99 -8.55 0.05
C ARG A 194 20.80 -8.02 1.47
N PRO A 195 19.62 -8.19 2.10
CA PRO A 195 19.43 -7.74 3.46
C PRO A 195 20.53 -8.37 4.31
N ARG A 196 21.47 -7.54 4.79
CA ARG A 196 22.64 -8.00 5.53
C ARG A 196 22.13 -8.86 6.67
N ALA A 197 22.40 -10.16 6.60
CA ALA A 197 22.34 -11.01 7.78
C ALA A 197 23.16 -10.29 8.84
N ALA A 198 22.51 -9.89 9.93
CA ALA A 198 23.06 -8.89 10.84
C ALA A 198 24.41 -9.41 11.35
N LYS A 199 25.51 -8.83 10.84
CA LYS A 199 26.83 -9.06 11.42
C LYS A 199 26.70 -8.59 12.86
N SER A 200 26.79 -9.53 13.80
CA SER A 200 26.76 -9.29 15.23
C SER A 200 28.04 -8.56 15.62
N GLY A 201 28.13 -7.28 15.25
CA GLY A 201 29.07 -6.34 15.83
C GLY A 201 28.81 -6.35 17.33
N ALA A 202 29.79 -6.81 18.09
CA ALA A 202 29.68 -6.97 19.53
C ALA A 202 29.50 -5.60 20.19
N ARG A 203 28.25 -5.13 20.30
CA ARG A 203 27.88 -4.08 21.25
C ARG A 203 28.22 -4.61 22.64
N ARG A 204 29.38 -4.18 23.15
CA ARG A 204 29.83 -4.49 24.51
C ARG A 204 28.73 -4.04 25.45
N ARG A 205 28.06 -4.99 26.13
CA ARG A 205 27.05 -4.65 27.14
C ARG A 205 27.73 -3.75 28.18
N PRO A 206 27.14 -2.60 28.54
CA PRO A 206 27.71 -1.75 29.60
C PRO A 206 27.83 -2.58 30.88
N SER A 207 28.95 -2.42 31.58
CA SER A 207 29.20 -3.10 32.84
C SER A 207 28.32 -2.52 33.94
N ARG A 208 28.18 -3.24 35.06
CA ARG A 208 27.46 -2.71 36.24
C ARG A 208 28.06 -1.38 36.77
N LYS A 209 29.35 -1.11 36.52
CA LYS A 209 29.99 0.17 36.89
C LYS A 209 29.53 1.32 35.99
N ASP A 210 29.32 1.05 34.70
CA ASP A 210 28.87 2.06 33.73
C ASP A 210 27.41 2.49 34.00
N LEU A 211 26.54 1.56 34.42
CA LEU A 211 25.17 1.87 34.86
C LEU A 211 25.13 2.66 36.18
N ALA A 212 26.01 2.33 37.14
CA ALA A 212 26.06 3.04 38.42
C ALA A 212 26.49 4.51 38.26
N ALA A 213 27.48 4.77 37.40
CA ALA A 213 27.93 6.13 37.09
C ALA A 213 26.84 6.97 36.39
N ALA A 214 26.05 6.36 35.50
CA ALA A 214 24.93 7.04 34.85
C ALA A 214 23.84 7.44 35.85
N ASN A 215 23.46 6.56 36.78
CA ASN A 215 22.44 6.87 37.79
C ASN A 215 22.89 7.98 38.75
N GLN A 216 24.15 7.98 39.21
CA GLN A 216 24.67 9.06 40.07
C GLN A 216 24.66 10.43 39.36
N GLN A 217 24.92 10.48 38.05
CA GLN A 217 24.86 11.75 37.30
C GLN A 217 23.42 12.27 37.12
N VAL A 218 22.41 11.39 37.11
CA VAL A 218 20.99 11.78 37.10
C VAL A 218 20.57 12.32 38.47
N GLU A 219 20.96 11.65 39.56
CA GLU A 219 20.68 12.13 40.92
C GLU A 219 21.28 13.51 41.18
N ILE A 220 22.56 13.73 40.86
CA ILE A 220 23.25 15.02 41.06
C ILE A 220 22.56 16.16 40.30
N LYS A 221 22.11 15.93 39.06
CA LYS A 221 21.35 16.95 38.29
C LYS A 221 19.99 17.25 38.91
N SER A 222 19.23 16.22 39.30
CA SER A 222 17.90 16.42 39.92
C SER A 222 17.94 17.16 41.26
N ILE A 223 19.06 17.08 42.00
CA ILE A 223 19.29 17.82 43.24
C ILE A 223 19.68 19.28 42.95
N ALA A 224 20.42 19.54 41.87
CA ALA A 224 20.79 20.89 41.45
C ALA A 224 19.55 21.69 41.00
N ASP A 225 18.70 21.11 40.13
CA ASP A 225 17.49 21.77 39.62
C ASP A 225 16.49 22.09 40.75
N LYS A 226 16.33 21.18 41.73
CA LYS A 226 15.46 21.39 42.90
C LYS A 226 15.92 22.49 43.85
N LYS A 227 17.17 22.97 43.76
CA LYS A 227 17.70 24.02 44.65
C LYS A 227 17.57 25.43 44.07
N SER A 228 17.09 25.59 42.83
CA SER A 228 17.04 26.88 42.14
C SER A 228 15.66 27.55 42.11
N GLY A 229 14.60 26.94 42.65
CA GLY A 229 13.22 27.37 42.42
C GLY A 229 12.40 27.58 43.69
N ALA A 230 12.74 28.58 44.50
CA ALA A 230 11.91 29.01 45.64
C ALA A 230 12.22 30.44 46.13
N GLU A 231 11.64 31.48 45.51
CA GLU A 231 11.34 32.74 46.22
C GLU A 231 10.24 33.60 45.57
N ALA A 232 9.41 34.21 46.43
CA ALA A 232 8.51 35.38 46.24
C ALA A 232 7.29 35.36 45.27
N THR A 233 6.11 35.51 45.90
CA THR A 233 4.86 36.20 45.41
C THR A 233 4.75 37.55 46.19
N PRO A 234 3.72 38.46 46.03
CA PRO A 234 2.45 38.38 45.28
C PRO A 234 1.94 39.67 44.55
N ALA A 235 0.75 39.59 43.91
CA ALA A 235 -0.42 40.51 44.02
C ALA A 235 -1.08 41.09 42.71
N GLU A 236 -2.42 40.95 42.68
CA GLU A 236 -3.48 41.90 42.22
C GLU A 236 -4.33 41.69 40.92
N ALA A 237 -5.66 41.64 41.13
CA ALA A 237 -6.85 41.97 40.30
C ALA A 237 -7.32 41.21 38.99
N THR A 238 -8.25 40.26 39.18
CA THR A 238 -9.65 40.07 38.61
C THR A 238 -10.25 40.95 37.48
N PRO A 239 -11.43 40.60 36.85
CA PRO A 239 -12.06 39.28 36.51
C PRO A 239 -12.90 39.23 35.17
N ALA A 240 -13.40 38.04 34.76
CA ALA A 240 -14.70 37.70 34.07
C ALA A 240 -14.57 36.31 33.36
N GLU A 241 -15.29 35.23 33.72
CA GLU A 241 -16.66 34.81 33.27
C GLU A 241 -16.66 34.15 31.86
N ALA A 242 -17.31 33.01 31.51
CA ALA A 242 -18.36 32.15 32.12
C ALA A 242 -18.06 30.61 31.89
N THR A 243 -18.44 29.64 32.74
CA THR A 243 -19.66 28.75 32.80
C THR A 243 -19.75 27.61 31.72
N PRO A 244 -20.53 26.50 31.88
CA PRO A 244 -19.95 25.24 32.37
C PRO A 244 -20.37 23.92 31.64
N THR A 245 -19.87 22.80 32.16
CA THR A 245 -19.98 21.42 31.64
C THR A 245 -21.23 20.65 32.12
N GLU A 246 -21.86 19.90 31.21
CA GLU A 246 -22.55 18.57 31.34
C GLU A 246 -23.48 18.23 32.53
N ALA A 247 -24.70 17.74 32.22
CA ALA A 247 -25.40 16.67 32.96
C ALA A 247 -26.58 16.05 32.16
N THR A 248 -26.69 14.72 32.11
CA THR A 248 -27.92 13.96 31.78
C THR A 248 -28.69 13.58 33.06
N PRO A 249 -30.00 13.27 32.99
CA PRO A 249 -30.41 11.87 33.17
C PRO A 249 -31.74 11.39 32.48
N THR A 250 -31.69 10.13 32.01
CA THR A 250 -32.62 8.98 32.25
C THR A 250 -34.15 9.01 31.97
N GLU A 251 -34.60 7.93 31.28
CA GLU A 251 -35.92 7.23 31.22
C GLU A 251 -37.22 7.93 30.76
N ALA A 252 -37.87 7.34 29.73
CA ALA A 252 -39.14 6.61 29.90
C ALA A 252 -39.54 5.85 28.60
N THR A 253 -39.94 4.58 28.73
CA THR A 253 -40.77 3.85 27.74
C THR A 253 -42.17 3.61 28.31
N PRO A 254 -43.19 3.52 27.45
CA PRO A 254 -44.14 2.43 27.63
C PRO A 254 -44.51 1.70 26.32
N THR A 255 -45.04 0.50 26.50
CA THR A 255 -45.33 -0.51 25.48
C THR A 255 -46.78 -0.41 24.95
N GLU A 256 -47.03 -1.12 23.84
CA GLU A 256 -48.29 -1.84 23.52
C GLU A 256 -49.40 -1.10 22.74
N ALA A 257 -49.62 -1.57 21.50
CA ALA A 257 -50.95 -1.89 20.95
C ALA A 257 -50.83 -2.63 19.59
N THR A 258 -51.21 -3.90 19.55
CA THR A 258 -51.57 -4.62 18.31
C THR A 258 -52.86 -5.40 18.58
N PRO A 259 -53.99 -5.08 17.92
CA PRO A 259 -55.16 -5.95 17.93
C PRO A 259 -54.97 -7.10 16.93
N ALA A 260 -55.36 -8.30 17.34
CA ALA A 260 -55.40 -9.47 16.49
C ALA A 260 -56.70 -9.56 15.68
N ASP A 261 -56.69 -10.51 14.74
CA ASP A 261 -57.85 -11.27 14.25
C ASP A 261 -58.78 -10.59 13.22
N ASN A 262 -58.79 -11.14 12.00
CA ASN A 262 -59.99 -11.90 11.61
C ASN A 262 -59.66 -13.03 10.60
N SER A 263 -60.22 -14.19 10.89
CA SER A 263 -60.40 -15.37 10.04
C SER A 263 -61.06 -15.10 8.67
N GLY A 264 -60.93 -16.06 7.73
CA GLY A 264 -61.96 -16.26 6.69
C GLY A 264 -61.53 -16.79 5.32
N ASN A 265 -61.51 -18.13 5.18
CA ASN A 265 -61.78 -18.91 3.95
C ASN A 265 -60.98 -18.58 2.66
#